data_AF-A0A9P5YFZ3-F1
#
_entry.id   AF-A0A9P5YFZ3-F1
#
_cell.length_a   1.000
_cell.length_b   1.000
_cell.length_c   1.000
_cell.angle_alpha   90.00
_cell.angle_beta   90.00
_cell.angle_gamma   90.00
#
_symmetry.space_group_name_H-M   'P 1'
#
loop_
_entity.id
_entity.type
_entity.pdbx_description
1 polymer ?
#
loop_
_entity_poly.entity_id
_entity_poly.type
_entity_poly.pdbx_seq_one_letter_code
_entity_poly.pdbx_strand_id
1 'polypeptide(L)'
;MIRCIDVAADFEDSIAGKVHGGRRTWVAVKITALLPDAHALIKLSSHVLNTRPRLSIAFPGSPHPSDLNVLESGPTSAISAEDIAAIRDLHSDLIRICMRAQERGVKIIIDAEYSWYQPALDALTLSLMRRFNKLDSSETSKVQPLIYGTYQAYLQRTPGHLAQSFADAKANNYALGVKLVRGAYHPHEIAAHAGVSDKRSLSISPDPQPPVWMTKAETDQCYDACAKVLVKAIKDDLLSTGAPAPTVGVLFGTHNWASCGLILDELVDSGLAHKGERDQVVLSDDVTERLTIGQLYGMSDDLTNHLVHKTSSNTPLIIKYVPYGALSEVMPYLSRRAIENKSVLGDGGAVVERRRAGAEIRKRLFGGWFAK
;
A
#
# COMPACT_ATOMS: atom_id res chain seq x y z
N MET A 1 -1.29 17.16 3.75
CA MET A 1 -1.67 15.87 4.35
C MET A 1 -2.78 15.97 5.38
N ILE A 2 -2.63 16.72 6.47
CA ILE A 2 -3.69 16.88 7.51
C ILE A 2 -5.05 17.25 6.91
N ARG A 3 -5.10 18.24 6.03
CA ARG A 3 -6.34 18.61 5.32
C ARG A 3 -6.96 17.45 4.54
N CYS A 4 -6.16 16.57 3.94
CA CYS A 4 -6.69 15.41 3.22
C CYS A 4 -7.34 14.41 4.18
N ILE A 5 -6.77 14.24 5.38
CA ILE A 5 -7.35 13.43 6.45
C ILE A 5 -8.69 14.02 6.89
N ASP A 6 -8.72 15.34 7.11
CA ASP A 6 -9.96 16.01 7.52
C ASP A 6 -11.04 15.91 6.45
N VAL A 7 -10.71 16.16 5.18
CA VAL A 7 -11.66 16.03 4.07
C VAL A 7 -12.18 14.59 3.94
N ALA A 8 -11.29 13.59 4.06
CA ALA A 8 -11.67 12.18 4.03
C ALA A 8 -12.65 11.84 5.17
N ALA A 9 -12.34 12.31 6.38
CA ALA A 9 -13.18 12.06 7.53
C ALA A 9 -14.51 12.83 7.47
N ASP A 10 -14.50 14.10 7.11
CA ASP A 10 -15.71 14.92 6.96
C ASP A 10 -16.66 14.33 5.90
N PHE A 11 -16.10 13.79 4.81
CA PHE A 11 -16.88 13.07 3.80
C PHE A 11 -17.58 11.84 4.40
N GLU A 12 -16.86 11.01 5.17
CA GLU A 12 -17.47 9.85 5.80
C GLU A 12 -18.47 10.21 6.90
N ASP A 13 -18.23 11.28 7.65
CA ASP A 13 -19.17 11.81 8.64
C ASP A 13 -20.50 12.21 7.98
N SER A 14 -20.44 12.75 6.76
CA SER A 14 -21.63 13.13 5.99
C SER A 14 -22.47 11.94 5.51
N ILE A 15 -21.92 10.72 5.51
CA ILE A 15 -22.60 9.49 5.06
C ILE A 15 -22.74 8.43 6.17
N ALA A 16 -22.24 8.69 7.37
CA ALA A 16 -22.14 7.73 8.48
C ALA A 16 -23.48 7.10 8.90
N GLY A 17 -24.61 7.76 8.62
CA GLY A 17 -25.94 7.17 8.82
C GLY A 17 -26.31 5.99 7.87
N LYS A 18 -25.41 5.59 6.96
CA LYS A 18 -25.64 4.55 5.93
C LYS A 18 -24.65 3.37 5.98
N VAL A 19 -23.61 3.41 6.82
CA VAL A 19 -22.51 2.41 6.79
C VAL A 19 -22.27 1.88 8.21
N HIS A 20 -22.31 0.55 8.36
CA HIS A 20 -21.94 -0.13 9.60
C HIS A 20 -20.42 -0.46 9.59
N GLY A 21 -19.67 -0.15 10.65
CA GLY A 21 -18.25 -0.50 10.78
C GLY A 21 -17.29 0.68 10.87
N GLY A 22 -15.99 0.42 10.76
CA GLY A 22 -14.95 1.44 10.78
C GLY A 22 -14.93 2.29 9.51
N ARG A 23 -14.34 3.49 9.60
CA ARG A 23 -14.08 4.37 8.45
C ARG A 23 -13.34 3.63 7.33
N ARG A 24 -13.79 3.81 6.09
CA ARG A 24 -13.30 3.11 4.89
C ARG A 24 -12.47 4.01 3.98
N THR A 25 -12.20 5.23 4.39
CA THR A 25 -11.36 6.17 3.66
C THR A 25 -9.92 6.13 4.19
N TRP A 26 -8.99 6.18 3.24
CA TRP A 26 -7.56 5.99 3.46
C TRP A 26 -6.84 7.15 2.79
N VAL A 27 -5.76 7.61 3.41
CA VAL A 27 -4.88 8.64 2.85
C VAL A 27 -3.52 8.02 2.60
N ALA A 28 -3.07 8.11 1.35
CA ALA A 28 -1.73 7.67 0.97
C ALA A 28 -0.71 8.79 1.15
N VAL A 29 0.45 8.44 1.69
CA VAL A 29 1.58 9.34 1.94
C VAL A 29 2.74 8.89 1.08
N LYS A 30 3.27 9.82 0.29
CA LYS A 30 4.54 9.66 -0.42
C LYS A 30 5.64 10.34 0.38
N ILE A 31 6.55 9.57 0.97
CA ILE A 31 7.54 10.10 1.93
C ILE A 31 8.52 11.05 1.24
N THR A 32 8.98 10.75 0.03
CA THR A 32 9.90 11.66 -0.70
C THR A 32 9.31 13.03 -1.00
N ALA A 33 7.97 13.16 -1.01
CA ALA A 33 7.28 14.44 -1.23
C ALA A 33 7.17 15.30 0.04
N LEU A 34 7.55 14.75 1.20
CA LEU A 34 7.56 15.44 2.49
C LEU A 34 8.94 15.97 2.88
N LEU A 35 9.94 15.81 1.99
CA LEU A 35 11.28 16.34 2.19
C LEU A 35 11.60 17.40 1.13
N PRO A 36 12.32 18.47 1.50
CA PRO A 36 12.89 19.40 0.52
C PRO A 36 13.90 18.71 -0.41
N ASP A 37 14.69 17.78 0.14
CA ASP A 37 15.64 16.97 -0.62
C ASP A 37 15.48 15.48 -0.28
N ALA A 38 15.00 14.70 -1.24
CA ALA A 38 14.83 13.27 -1.10
C ALA A 38 16.16 12.50 -1.02
N HIS A 39 17.31 13.10 -1.37
CA HIS A 39 18.61 12.41 -1.27
C HIS A 39 18.96 12.03 0.17
N ALA A 40 18.45 12.74 1.18
CA ALA A 40 18.60 12.37 2.58
C ALA A 40 18.10 10.93 2.84
N LEU A 41 17.02 10.50 2.16
CA LEU A 41 16.50 9.12 2.28
C LEU A 41 17.40 8.08 1.61
N ILE A 42 18.15 8.46 0.57
CA ILE A 42 19.16 7.58 -0.03
C ILE A 42 20.31 7.40 0.96
N LYS A 43 20.77 8.50 1.58
CA LYS A 43 21.82 8.46 2.61
C LYS A 43 21.41 7.62 3.81
N LEU A 44 20.19 7.78 4.30
CA LEU A 44 19.65 6.91 5.36
C LEU A 44 19.56 5.45 4.90
N SER A 45 19.09 5.20 3.68
CA SER A 45 19.00 3.84 3.16
C SER A 45 20.36 3.16 3.06
N SER A 46 21.38 3.86 2.56
CA SER A 46 22.76 3.37 2.53
C SER A 46 23.32 3.15 3.93
N HIS A 47 23.08 4.06 4.87
CA HIS A 47 23.48 3.89 6.27
C HIS A 47 22.85 2.62 6.87
N VAL A 48 21.54 2.47 6.71
CA VAL A 48 20.77 1.32 7.19
C VAL A 48 21.31 0.02 6.62
N LEU A 49 21.56 -0.08 5.31
CA LEU A 49 22.10 -1.30 4.70
C LEU A 49 23.50 -1.66 5.22
N ASN A 50 24.29 -0.67 5.62
CA ASN A 50 25.64 -0.87 6.14
C ASN A 50 25.66 -1.27 7.63
N THR A 51 24.66 -0.85 8.42
CA THR A 51 24.63 -1.09 9.86
C THR A 51 23.67 -2.20 10.27
N ARG A 52 22.67 -2.51 9.44
CA ARG A 52 21.69 -3.56 9.71
C ARG A 52 22.38 -4.94 9.74
N PRO A 53 22.02 -5.81 10.72
CA PRO A 53 22.44 -7.20 10.69
C PRO A 53 22.05 -7.85 9.36
N ARG A 54 22.97 -8.61 8.74
CA ARG A 54 22.70 -9.28 7.46
C ARG A 54 21.60 -10.33 7.64
N LEU A 55 20.43 -10.07 7.07
CA LEU A 55 19.36 -11.03 6.93
C LEU A 55 19.47 -11.73 5.56
N SER A 56 19.01 -12.98 5.48
CA SER A 56 18.90 -13.73 4.21
C SER A 56 17.67 -13.27 3.39
N ILE A 57 17.52 -11.96 3.21
CA ILE A 57 16.45 -11.33 2.43
C ILE A 57 17.12 -10.46 1.37
N ALA A 58 16.77 -10.67 0.10
CA ALA A 58 17.30 -9.92 -1.03
C ALA A 58 17.15 -8.40 -0.82
N PHE A 59 17.99 -7.59 -1.48
CA PHE A 59 17.85 -6.13 -1.45
C PHE A 59 16.42 -5.71 -1.86
N PRO A 60 15.84 -4.65 -1.25
CA PRO A 60 16.39 -3.78 -0.19
C PRO A 60 16.35 -4.31 1.26
N GLY A 61 16.16 -5.62 1.44
CA GLY A 61 16.08 -6.27 2.77
C GLY A 61 14.74 -6.02 3.47
N SER A 62 14.72 -6.21 4.79
CA SER A 62 13.58 -5.99 5.67
C SER A 62 13.97 -5.02 6.79
N PRO A 63 13.08 -4.11 7.24
CA PRO A 63 13.39 -3.16 8.29
C PRO A 63 13.77 -3.86 9.60
N HIS A 64 14.67 -3.25 10.36
CA HIS A 64 15.14 -3.71 11.65
C HIS A 64 14.91 -2.61 12.71
N PRO A 65 14.66 -2.95 13.99
CA PRO A 65 14.35 -1.96 15.03
C PRO A 65 15.42 -0.89 15.24
N SER A 66 16.68 -1.21 14.91
CA SER A 66 17.81 -0.29 15.06
C SER A 66 18.01 0.68 13.89
N ASP A 67 17.24 0.55 12.80
CA ASP A 67 17.49 1.29 11.55
C ASP A 67 17.40 2.82 11.75
N LEU A 68 16.61 3.29 12.72
CA LEU A 68 16.46 4.71 13.03
C LEU A 68 17.36 5.20 14.18
N ASN A 69 18.19 4.35 14.78
CA ASN A 69 19.05 4.74 15.92
C ASN A 69 20.02 5.87 15.56
N VAL A 70 20.38 6.00 14.27
CA VAL A 70 21.23 7.09 13.78
C VAL A 70 20.62 8.47 14.00
N LEU A 71 19.29 8.54 14.09
CA LEU A 71 18.56 9.75 14.44
C LEU A 71 18.76 10.13 15.91
N GLU A 72 19.40 9.34 16.74
CA GLU A 72 19.75 9.70 18.12
C GLU A 72 21.27 9.76 18.31
N SER A 73 22.02 8.85 17.69
CA SER A 73 23.47 8.76 17.85
C SER A 73 24.27 9.87 17.16
N GLY A 74 23.67 10.59 16.19
CA GLY A 74 24.33 11.67 15.47
C GLY A 74 24.99 11.25 14.15
N PRO A 75 25.69 12.20 13.48
CA PRO A 75 26.20 12.01 12.12
C PRO A 75 27.26 10.91 12.01
N THR A 76 27.36 10.32 10.83
CA THR A 76 28.37 9.31 10.50
C THR A 76 29.05 9.65 9.17
N SER A 77 30.01 8.84 8.72
CA SER A 77 30.60 9.00 7.39
C SER A 77 29.58 8.83 6.23
N ALA A 78 28.44 8.18 6.48
CA ALA A 78 27.43 7.90 5.46
C ALA A 78 26.27 8.91 5.43
N ILE A 79 26.03 9.64 6.54
CA ILE A 79 24.88 10.53 6.69
C ILE A 79 25.26 11.76 7.52
N SER A 80 24.99 12.96 6.99
CA SER A 80 25.37 14.24 7.58
C SER A 80 24.45 14.65 8.73
N ALA A 81 24.83 15.71 9.47
CA ALA A 81 24.00 16.26 10.52
C ALA A 81 22.72 16.90 9.96
N GLU A 82 22.83 17.52 8.79
CA GLU A 82 21.74 18.14 8.04
C GLU A 82 20.74 17.08 7.55
N ASP A 83 21.23 15.96 6.99
CA ASP A 83 20.39 14.83 6.58
C ASP A 83 19.60 14.27 7.78
N ILE A 84 20.29 14.05 8.91
CA ILE A 84 19.65 13.56 10.15
C ILE A 84 18.58 14.53 10.63
N ALA A 85 18.87 15.84 10.64
CA ALA A 85 17.89 16.85 11.04
C ALA A 85 16.64 16.81 10.15
N ALA A 86 16.84 16.77 8.82
CA ALA A 86 15.73 16.68 7.87
C ALA A 86 14.88 15.41 8.05
N ILE A 87 15.52 14.26 8.32
CA ILE A 87 14.82 12.99 8.57
C ILE A 87 14.10 13.00 9.93
N ARG A 88 14.66 13.63 10.97
CA ARG A 88 13.99 13.82 12.26
C ARG A 88 12.73 14.67 12.10
N ASP A 89 12.83 15.78 11.36
CA ASP A 89 11.70 16.66 11.09
C ASP A 89 10.61 15.92 10.30
N LEU A 90 11.00 15.18 9.26
CA LEU A 90 10.11 14.29 8.51
C LEU A 90 9.41 13.27 9.43
N HIS A 91 10.16 12.60 10.31
CA HIS A 91 9.61 11.59 11.22
C HIS A 91 8.62 12.22 12.21
N SER A 92 8.93 13.41 12.74
CA SER A 92 8.03 14.20 13.58
C SER A 92 6.75 14.58 12.84
N ASP A 93 6.86 15.00 11.59
CA ASP A 93 5.71 15.32 10.74
C ASP A 93 4.85 14.10 10.42
N LEU A 94 5.47 12.95 10.13
CA LEU A 94 4.76 11.69 9.96
C LEU A 94 4.00 11.29 11.22
N ILE A 95 4.60 11.43 12.40
CA ILE A 95 3.93 11.21 13.69
C ILE A 95 2.72 12.13 13.83
N ARG A 96 2.86 13.42 13.54
CA ARG A 96 1.75 14.40 13.60
C ARG A 96 0.62 14.05 12.63
N ILE A 97 0.95 13.62 11.41
CA ILE A 97 -0.01 13.13 10.43
C ILE A 97 -0.75 11.90 10.99
N CYS A 98 -0.03 10.93 11.55
CA CYS A 98 -0.61 9.70 12.09
C CYS A 98 -1.47 9.96 13.34
N MET A 99 -1.07 10.88 14.22
CA MET A 99 -1.89 11.32 15.35
C MET A 99 -3.24 11.87 14.87
N ARG A 100 -3.22 12.77 13.88
CA ARG A 100 -4.46 13.30 13.31
C ARG A 100 -5.30 12.22 12.63
N ALA A 101 -4.64 11.28 11.95
CA ALA A 101 -5.30 10.15 11.33
C ALA A 101 -6.00 9.26 12.38
N GLN A 102 -5.34 9.01 13.51
CA GLN A 102 -5.89 8.27 14.65
C GLN A 102 -7.11 8.99 15.25
N GLU A 103 -6.99 10.29 15.54
CA GLU A 103 -8.10 11.13 16.04
C GLU A 103 -9.33 11.09 15.13
N ARG A 104 -9.09 11.05 13.81
CA ARG A 104 -10.15 11.03 12.81
C ARG A 104 -10.54 9.62 12.37
N GLY A 105 -9.88 8.56 12.83
CA GLY A 105 -10.13 7.18 12.39
C GLY A 105 -9.80 6.90 10.91
N VAL A 106 -8.94 7.70 10.28
CA VAL A 106 -8.57 7.56 8.86
C VAL A 106 -7.29 6.76 8.73
N LYS A 107 -7.26 5.78 7.82
CA LYS A 107 -6.07 4.94 7.62
C LYS A 107 -5.00 5.66 6.83
N ILE A 108 -3.74 5.38 7.16
CA ILE A 108 -2.58 5.89 6.46
C ILE A 108 -1.89 4.77 5.70
N ILE A 109 -1.70 4.97 4.40
CA ILE A 109 -0.88 4.10 3.55
C ILE A 109 0.44 4.80 3.30
N ILE A 110 1.54 4.18 3.71
CA ILE A 110 2.86 4.62 3.26
C ILE A 110 3.12 3.99 1.89
N ASP A 111 3.15 4.83 0.86
CA ASP A 111 3.42 4.37 -0.51
C ASP A 111 4.89 3.94 -0.63
N ALA A 112 5.10 2.78 -1.24
CA ALA A 112 6.43 2.34 -1.63
C ALA A 112 6.87 3.06 -2.90
N GLU A 113 8.16 3.33 -2.97
CA GLU A 113 8.81 4.12 -4.00
C GLU A 113 9.88 3.28 -4.70
N TYR A 114 10.99 3.90 -5.08
CA TYR A 114 12.14 3.22 -5.67
C TYR A 114 12.94 2.46 -4.62
N SER A 115 13.57 1.37 -5.04
CA SER A 115 14.32 0.44 -4.18
C SER A 115 15.44 1.11 -3.38
N TRP A 116 16.01 2.21 -3.86
CA TRP A 116 17.04 2.99 -3.16
C TRP A 116 16.52 3.91 -2.04
N TYR A 117 15.21 4.15 -1.99
CA TYR A 117 14.56 4.81 -0.84
C TYR A 117 13.99 3.79 0.16
N GLN A 118 13.70 2.57 -0.30
CA GLN A 118 12.92 1.61 0.47
C GLN A 118 13.49 1.28 1.85
N PRO A 119 14.80 1.09 2.08
CA PRO A 119 15.29 0.81 3.43
C PRO A 119 14.93 1.90 4.45
N ALA A 120 15.02 3.17 4.07
CA ALA A 120 14.61 4.31 4.90
C ALA A 120 13.08 4.36 5.09
N LEU A 121 12.32 4.19 4.01
CA LEU A 121 10.85 4.18 4.04
C LEU A 121 10.31 3.04 4.91
N ASP A 122 10.87 1.85 4.79
CA ASP A 122 10.49 0.67 5.56
C ASP A 122 10.82 0.88 7.05
N ALA A 123 11.96 1.49 7.38
CA ALA A 123 12.35 1.81 8.76
C ALA A 123 11.38 2.82 9.42
N LEU A 124 11.04 3.90 8.71
CA LEU A 124 10.02 4.87 9.15
C LEU A 124 8.65 4.21 9.30
N THR A 125 8.24 3.39 8.33
CA THR A 125 6.97 2.67 8.36
C THR A 125 6.87 1.72 9.54
N LEU A 126 7.93 0.95 9.81
CA LEU A 126 8.00 0.06 10.96
C LEU A 126 7.85 0.82 12.29
N SER A 127 8.53 1.96 12.42
CA SER A 127 8.41 2.83 13.60
C SER A 127 6.96 3.30 13.81
N LEU A 128 6.30 3.74 12.74
CA LEU A 128 4.90 4.18 12.79
C LEU A 128 3.94 3.02 13.11
N MET A 129 4.10 1.84 12.49
CA MET A 129 3.27 0.66 12.78
C MET A 129 3.38 0.24 14.25
N ARG A 130 4.61 0.09 14.77
CA ARG A 130 4.83 -0.30 16.17
C ARG A 130 4.24 0.69 17.17
N ARG A 131 4.14 1.97 16.79
CA ARG A 131 3.53 3.01 17.63
C ARG A 131 2.00 3.05 17.52
N PHE A 132 1.47 3.08 16.31
CA PHE A 132 0.06 3.41 16.06
C PHE A 132 -0.84 2.20 15.80
N ASN A 133 -0.28 1.02 15.52
CA ASN A 133 -1.04 -0.23 15.35
C ASN A 133 -0.95 -1.14 16.59
N LYS A 134 -0.50 -0.62 17.73
CA LYS A 134 -0.31 -1.42 18.94
C LYS A 134 -1.63 -2.05 19.39
N LEU A 135 -1.59 -3.34 19.72
CA LEU A 135 -2.74 -4.09 20.21
C LEU A 135 -2.83 -3.91 21.73
N ASP A 136 -3.41 -2.78 22.18
CA ASP A 136 -3.65 -2.55 23.61
C ASP A 136 -4.90 -3.31 24.10
N SER A 137 -4.84 -3.78 25.35
CA SER A 137 -5.87 -4.61 26.00
C SER A 137 -7.04 -3.84 26.61
N SER A 138 -6.97 -2.51 26.63
CA SER A 138 -7.95 -1.63 27.30
C SER A 138 -9.02 -1.04 26.39
N GLU A 139 -8.83 -1.11 25.07
CA GLU A 139 -9.83 -0.67 24.10
C GLU A 139 -10.32 -1.85 23.26
N THR A 140 -11.63 -2.07 23.29
CA THR A 140 -12.39 -2.88 22.33
C THR A 140 -12.41 -2.23 20.94
N SER A 141 -11.25 -1.82 20.42
CA SER A 141 -11.11 -1.29 19.08
C SER A 141 -11.18 -2.45 18.10
N LYS A 142 -12.40 -2.74 17.64
CA LYS A 142 -12.72 -3.68 16.55
C LYS A 142 -12.17 -3.24 15.18
N VAL A 143 -11.18 -2.36 15.15
CA VAL A 143 -10.81 -1.59 13.96
C VAL A 143 -9.49 -2.09 13.40
N GLN A 144 -9.43 -2.14 12.08
CA GLN A 144 -8.23 -2.33 11.26
C GLN A 144 -7.00 -1.57 11.77
N PRO A 145 -5.77 -2.04 11.44
CA PRO A 145 -4.55 -1.26 11.69
C PRO A 145 -4.69 0.16 11.11
N LEU A 146 -4.11 1.15 11.78
CA LEU A 146 -4.13 2.53 11.28
C LEU A 146 -3.14 2.72 10.13
N ILE A 147 -1.95 2.12 10.26
CA ILE A 147 -0.81 2.30 9.35
C ILE A 147 -0.63 1.07 8.48
N TYR A 148 -0.53 1.28 7.17
CA TYR A 148 -0.28 0.26 6.17
C TYR A 148 1.01 0.55 5.42
N GLY A 149 1.87 -0.47 5.30
CA GLY A 149 3.08 -0.43 4.50
C GLY A 149 2.82 -1.03 3.12
N THR A 150 3.42 -0.47 2.08
CA THR A 150 3.26 -1.00 0.72
C THR A 150 4.35 -2.04 0.39
N TYR A 151 3.92 -3.25 0.07
CA TYR A 151 4.77 -4.38 -0.33
C TYR A 151 4.69 -4.54 -1.84
N GLN A 152 5.84 -4.50 -2.51
CA GLN A 152 5.92 -4.52 -3.97
C GLN A 152 6.35 -5.90 -4.46
N ALA A 153 5.42 -6.72 -4.93
CA ALA A 153 5.66 -8.10 -5.37
C ALA A 153 6.63 -8.21 -6.56
N TYR A 154 6.91 -7.13 -7.27
CA TYR A 154 7.96 -7.10 -8.29
C TYR A 154 9.38 -7.21 -7.70
N LEU A 155 9.57 -6.96 -6.39
CA LEU A 155 10.87 -7.11 -5.72
C LEU A 155 11.01 -8.55 -5.23
N GLN A 156 12.18 -9.13 -5.47
CA GLN A 156 12.49 -10.50 -5.06
C GLN A 156 12.46 -10.67 -3.53
N ARG A 157 12.67 -9.58 -2.78
CA ARG A 157 12.60 -9.57 -1.31
C ARG A 157 11.23 -9.85 -0.72
N THR A 158 10.15 -9.60 -1.46
CA THR A 158 8.80 -9.41 -0.88
C THR A 158 8.29 -10.60 -0.07
N PRO A 159 8.47 -11.87 -0.51
CA PRO A 159 8.09 -13.02 0.32
C PRO A 159 8.82 -13.06 1.67
N GLY A 160 10.15 -12.82 1.67
CA GLY A 160 10.96 -12.80 2.89
C GLY A 160 10.63 -11.61 3.79
N HIS A 161 10.45 -10.42 3.21
CA HIS A 161 10.05 -9.23 3.93
C HIS A 161 8.67 -9.40 4.58
N LEU A 162 7.71 -9.99 3.88
CA LEU A 162 6.37 -10.27 4.41
C LEU A 162 6.43 -11.24 5.60
N ALA A 163 7.19 -12.34 5.48
CA ALA A 163 7.38 -13.30 6.56
C ALA A 163 8.01 -12.66 7.80
N GLN A 164 9.05 -11.83 7.61
CA GLN A 164 9.69 -11.09 8.71
C GLN A 164 8.73 -10.08 9.35
N SER A 165 7.88 -9.43 8.56
CA SER A 165 6.89 -8.47 9.06
C SER A 165 5.84 -9.13 9.96
N PHE A 166 5.36 -10.33 9.58
CA PHE A 166 4.48 -11.13 10.45
C PHE A 166 5.16 -11.52 11.76
N ALA A 167 6.41 -11.97 11.70
CA ALA A 167 7.17 -12.33 12.88
C ALA A 167 7.38 -11.13 13.81
N ASP A 168 7.68 -9.96 13.24
CA ASP A 168 7.86 -8.72 13.99
C ASP A 168 6.58 -8.23 14.66
N ALA A 169 5.47 -8.22 13.92
CA ALA A 169 4.13 -7.85 14.42
C ALA A 169 3.72 -8.70 15.61
N LYS A 170 3.91 -10.02 15.51
CA LYS A 170 3.65 -10.95 16.61
C LYS A 170 4.57 -10.71 17.81
N ALA A 171 5.87 -10.53 17.59
CA ALA A 171 6.85 -10.36 18.67
C ALA A 171 6.68 -9.02 19.42
N ASN A 172 6.15 -7.98 18.77
CA ASN A 172 6.05 -6.63 19.32
C ASN A 172 4.59 -6.19 19.55
N ASN A 173 3.63 -7.12 19.47
CA ASN A 173 2.22 -6.93 19.80
C ASN A 173 1.57 -5.72 19.07
N TYR A 174 1.65 -5.70 17.75
CA TYR A 174 0.93 -4.74 16.91
C TYR A 174 0.24 -5.41 15.71
N ALA A 175 -0.81 -4.79 15.20
CA ALA A 175 -1.51 -5.24 14.00
C ALA A 175 -0.73 -4.90 12.73
N LEU A 176 -0.50 -5.87 11.86
CA LEU A 176 0.22 -5.67 10.61
C LEU A 176 -0.69 -5.12 9.52
N GLY A 177 -0.40 -3.92 9.03
CA GLY A 177 -1.08 -3.34 7.87
C GLY A 177 -0.29 -3.54 6.57
N VAL A 178 -0.85 -4.28 5.62
CA VAL A 178 -0.20 -4.62 4.34
C VAL A 178 -0.97 -4.06 3.17
N LYS A 179 -0.33 -3.26 2.32
CA LYS A 179 -0.79 -2.96 0.96
C LYS A 179 0.05 -3.75 -0.03
N LEU A 180 -0.49 -4.82 -0.61
CA LEU A 180 0.21 -5.60 -1.63
C LEU A 180 -0.06 -5.03 -3.02
N VAL A 181 1.01 -4.67 -3.74
CA VAL A 181 0.98 -4.24 -5.14
C VAL A 181 1.99 -5.05 -5.95
N ARG A 182 1.91 -5.02 -7.28
CA ARG A 182 3.02 -5.48 -8.12
C ARG A 182 4.23 -4.54 -7.96
N GLY A 183 4.08 -3.31 -8.44
CA GLY A 183 5.12 -2.28 -8.40
C GLY A 183 4.93 -1.30 -9.55
N ALA A 184 5.41 -0.07 -9.40
CA ALA A 184 5.19 1.01 -10.38
C ALA A 184 6.48 1.51 -11.05
N TYR A 185 7.63 0.95 -10.70
CA TYR A 185 8.95 1.51 -11.04
C TYR A 185 9.84 0.54 -11.83
N HIS A 186 9.32 -0.60 -12.29
CA HIS A 186 10.13 -1.71 -12.84
C HIS A 186 11.17 -1.28 -13.89
N PRO A 187 10.83 -0.51 -14.94
CA PRO A 187 11.84 -0.11 -15.94
C PRO A 187 12.92 0.81 -15.37
N HIS A 188 12.60 1.61 -14.36
CA HIS A 188 13.56 2.50 -13.69
C HIS A 188 14.51 1.70 -12.80
N GLU A 189 14.02 0.64 -12.13
CA GLU A 189 14.86 -0.26 -11.35
C GLU A 189 15.91 -0.96 -12.23
N ILE A 190 15.49 -1.46 -13.40
CA ILE A 190 16.40 -2.08 -14.38
C ILE A 190 17.43 -1.06 -14.89
N ALA A 191 16.98 0.14 -15.29
CA ALA A 191 17.88 1.17 -15.81
C ALA A 191 18.89 1.66 -14.76
N ALA A 192 18.45 1.87 -13.51
CA ALA A 192 19.32 2.29 -12.42
C ALA A 192 20.34 1.20 -12.09
N HIS A 193 19.94 -0.08 -12.05
CA HIS A 193 20.86 -1.19 -11.78
C HIS A 193 21.90 -1.37 -12.89
N ALA A 194 21.50 -1.27 -14.17
CA ALA A 194 22.45 -1.32 -15.29
C ALA A 194 23.47 -0.17 -15.28
N GLY A 195 23.08 0.98 -14.71
CA GLY A 195 23.91 2.17 -14.60
C GLY A 195 24.74 2.28 -13.32
N VAL A 196 24.89 1.24 -12.50
CA VAL A 196 25.61 1.33 -11.19
C VAL A 196 27.05 1.86 -11.31
N SER A 197 27.71 1.68 -12.47
CA SER A 197 29.03 2.25 -12.74
C SER A 197 29.01 3.75 -13.11
N ASP A 198 27.84 4.31 -13.42
CA ASP A 198 27.64 5.73 -13.67
C ASP A 198 27.31 6.45 -12.36
N LYS A 199 28.03 7.55 -12.08
CA LYS A 199 27.79 8.43 -10.92
C LYS A 199 26.38 9.04 -10.90
N ARG A 200 25.63 8.98 -12.01
CA ARG A 200 24.24 9.45 -12.11
C ARG A 200 23.22 8.40 -11.68
N SER A 201 23.60 7.13 -11.53
CA SER A 201 22.67 6.12 -11.03
C SER A 201 22.35 6.34 -9.56
N LEU A 202 21.07 6.19 -9.23
CA LEU A 202 20.59 6.21 -7.85
C LEU A 202 20.53 4.82 -7.22
N SER A 203 20.86 3.76 -7.97
CA SER A 203 20.87 2.40 -7.44
C SER A 203 21.91 2.29 -6.33
N ILE A 204 21.47 1.81 -5.18
CA ILE A 204 22.32 1.45 -4.04
C ILE A 204 22.31 -0.08 -3.78
N SER A 205 21.81 -0.86 -4.74
CA SER A 205 21.79 -2.31 -4.63
C SER A 205 23.23 -2.85 -4.65
N PRO A 206 23.63 -3.66 -3.65
CA PRO A 206 24.92 -4.35 -3.68
C PRO A 206 24.89 -5.62 -4.56
N ASP A 207 23.70 -6.03 -5.02
CA ASP A 207 23.48 -7.33 -5.64
C ASP A 207 23.87 -7.32 -7.13
N PRO A 208 24.40 -8.44 -7.66
CA PRO A 208 24.81 -8.55 -9.06
C PRO A 208 23.63 -8.54 -10.04
N GLN A 209 22.42 -8.81 -9.56
CA GLN A 209 21.19 -8.80 -10.33
C GLN A 209 20.29 -7.65 -9.86
N PRO A 210 19.42 -7.11 -10.73
CA PRO A 210 18.48 -6.08 -10.31
C PRO A 210 17.54 -6.65 -9.25
N PRO A 211 17.01 -5.80 -8.35
CA PRO A 211 16.24 -6.27 -7.21
C PRO A 211 14.81 -6.73 -7.56
N VAL A 212 14.45 -6.59 -8.83
CA VAL A 212 13.14 -6.94 -9.37
C VAL A 212 13.17 -8.30 -10.06
N TRP A 213 12.01 -8.93 -10.20
CA TRP A 213 11.82 -10.04 -11.13
C TRP A 213 12.03 -9.58 -12.57
N MET A 214 12.60 -10.44 -13.42
CA MET A 214 12.97 -10.04 -14.78
C MET A 214 11.77 -10.04 -15.73
N THR A 215 10.76 -10.87 -15.44
CA THR A 215 9.56 -11.00 -16.26
C THR A 215 8.30 -10.60 -15.49
N LYS A 216 7.28 -10.18 -16.25
CA LYS A 216 5.94 -9.93 -15.70
C LYS A 216 5.35 -11.19 -15.06
N ALA A 217 5.55 -12.36 -15.68
CA ALA A 217 5.02 -13.62 -15.20
C ALA A 217 5.56 -14.00 -13.80
N GLU A 218 6.86 -13.79 -13.55
CA GLU A 218 7.46 -13.98 -12.22
C GLU A 218 6.87 -12.99 -11.20
N THR A 219 6.67 -11.73 -11.60
CA THR A 219 6.00 -10.74 -10.73
C THR A 219 4.55 -11.13 -10.41
N ASP A 220 3.82 -11.64 -11.40
CA ASP A 220 2.44 -12.13 -11.23
C ASP A 220 2.42 -13.33 -10.26
N GLN A 221 3.30 -14.31 -10.46
CA GLN A 221 3.43 -15.47 -9.58
C GLN A 221 3.77 -15.07 -8.15
N CYS A 222 4.70 -14.12 -7.97
CA CYS A 222 5.05 -13.60 -6.66
C CYS A 222 3.88 -12.87 -5.99
N TYR A 223 3.15 -12.04 -6.74
CA TYR A 223 1.96 -11.33 -6.23
C TYR A 223 0.90 -12.32 -5.76
N ASP A 224 0.53 -13.28 -6.61
CA ASP A 224 -0.52 -14.24 -6.31
C ASP A 224 -0.12 -15.16 -5.14
N ALA A 225 1.15 -15.56 -5.05
CA ALA A 225 1.65 -16.31 -3.90
C ALA A 225 1.57 -15.51 -2.60
N CYS A 226 1.97 -14.23 -2.62
CA CYS A 226 1.84 -13.35 -1.45
C CYS A 226 0.37 -13.10 -1.08
N ALA A 227 -0.51 -12.99 -2.07
CA ALA A 227 -1.94 -12.82 -1.83
C ALA A 227 -2.55 -14.02 -1.10
N LYS A 228 -2.21 -15.25 -1.50
CA LYS A 228 -2.63 -16.48 -0.78
C LYS A 228 -2.13 -16.50 0.66
N VAL A 229 -0.86 -16.14 0.90
CA VAL A 229 -0.30 -16.03 2.26
C VAL A 229 -1.10 -15.04 3.11
N LEU A 230 -1.49 -13.88 2.54
CA LEU A 230 -2.25 -12.86 3.23
C LEU A 230 -3.69 -13.29 3.52
N VAL A 231 -4.38 -13.94 2.58
CA VAL A 231 -5.72 -14.48 2.82
C VAL A 231 -5.69 -15.56 3.90
N LYS A 232 -4.68 -16.44 3.89
CA LYS A 232 -4.47 -17.40 4.96
C LYS A 232 -4.23 -16.72 6.31
N ALA A 233 -3.43 -15.65 6.36
CA ALA A 233 -3.20 -14.91 7.60
C ALA A 233 -4.49 -14.28 8.17
N ILE A 234 -5.38 -13.78 7.30
CA ILE A 234 -6.71 -13.29 7.69
C ILE A 234 -7.55 -14.41 8.31
N LYS A 235 -7.53 -15.61 7.71
CA LYS A 235 -8.20 -16.80 8.26
C LYS A 235 -7.66 -17.16 9.63
N ASP A 236 -6.34 -17.27 9.76
CA ASP A 236 -5.69 -17.63 11.02
C ASP A 236 -5.99 -16.58 12.11
N ASP A 237 -6.05 -15.29 11.76
CA ASP A 237 -6.45 -14.20 12.67
C ASP A 237 -7.90 -14.32 13.15
N LEU A 238 -8.84 -14.65 12.26
CA LEU A 238 -10.26 -14.81 12.60
C LEU A 238 -10.54 -16.06 13.45
N LEU A 239 -9.76 -17.12 13.26
CA LEU A 239 -9.88 -18.35 14.05
C LEU A 239 -9.19 -18.24 15.42
N SER A 240 -8.37 -17.21 15.63
CA SER A 240 -7.64 -17.00 16.89
C SER A 240 -8.61 -16.63 18.02
N THR A 241 -8.95 -17.61 18.85
CA THR A 241 -9.79 -17.38 20.03
C THR A 241 -9.06 -16.51 21.06
N GLY A 242 -9.60 -15.33 21.36
CA GLY A 242 -9.11 -14.46 22.44
C GLY A 242 -8.35 -13.19 22.02
N ALA A 243 -8.17 -12.92 20.72
CA ALA A 243 -7.65 -11.61 20.27
C ALA A 243 -8.76 -10.54 20.33
N PRO A 244 -8.57 -9.41 21.04
CA PRO A 244 -9.60 -8.38 21.17
C PRO A 244 -9.80 -7.53 19.88
N ALA A 245 -8.86 -7.59 18.93
CA ALA A 245 -8.82 -6.78 17.72
C ALA A 245 -8.14 -7.53 16.54
N PRO A 246 -8.38 -7.13 15.28
CA PRO A 246 -7.70 -7.69 14.12
C PRO A 246 -6.18 -7.53 14.20
N THR A 247 -5.42 -8.63 14.04
CA THR A 247 -3.95 -8.57 14.05
C THR A 247 -3.35 -8.38 12.66
N VAL A 248 -4.17 -8.42 11.61
CA VAL A 248 -3.75 -8.16 10.23
C VAL A 248 -4.83 -7.38 9.47
N GLY A 249 -4.40 -6.41 8.66
CA GLY A 249 -5.23 -5.73 7.69
C GLY A 249 -4.54 -5.72 6.33
N VAL A 250 -5.29 -5.92 5.25
CA VAL A 250 -4.75 -6.09 3.90
C VAL A 250 -5.50 -5.25 2.88
N LEU A 251 -4.75 -4.53 2.06
CA LEU A 251 -5.20 -3.90 0.83
C LEU A 251 -4.53 -4.60 -0.36
N PHE A 252 -5.32 -5.19 -1.24
CA PHE A 252 -4.84 -5.74 -2.51
C PHE A 252 -4.95 -4.71 -3.62
N GLY A 253 -3.83 -4.10 -4.00
CA GLY A 253 -3.79 -3.12 -5.09
C GLY A 253 -3.57 -3.81 -6.45
N THR A 254 -4.63 -3.99 -7.24
CA THR A 254 -4.55 -4.70 -8.53
C THR A 254 -5.68 -4.38 -9.51
N HIS A 255 -5.32 -4.29 -10.80
CA HIS A 255 -6.25 -4.23 -11.94
C HIS A 255 -6.24 -5.53 -12.77
N ASN A 256 -5.60 -6.59 -12.27
CA ASN A 256 -5.51 -7.84 -12.97
C ASN A 256 -6.72 -8.72 -12.64
N TRP A 257 -7.48 -9.09 -13.68
CA TRP A 257 -8.68 -9.94 -13.56
C TRP A 257 -8.37 -11.29 -12.91
N ALA A 258 -7.29 -11.96 -13.32
CA ALA A 258 -6.92 -13.27 -12.78
C ALA A 258 -6.55 -13.19 -11.30
N SER A 259 -5.73 -12.19 -10.90
CA SER A 259 -5.40 -12.00 -9.48
C SER A 259 -6.64 -11.65 -8.64
N CYS A 260 -7.59 -10.86 -9.17
CA CYS A 260 -8.82 -10.57 -8.45
C CYS A 260 -9.70 -11.82 -8.29
N GLY A 261 -9.85 -12.61 -9.35
CA GLY A 261 -10.56 -13.90 -9.29
C GLY A 261 -9.93 -14.84 -8.27
N LEU A 262 -8.60 -14.99 -8.31
CA LEU A 262 -7.83 -15.79 -7.36
C LEU A 262 -8.04 -15.35 -5.91
N ILE A 263 -8.07 -14.05 -5.61
CA ILE A 263 -8.35 -13.56 -4.25
C ILE A 263 -9.77 -13.95 -3.82
N LEU A 264 -10.76 -13.79 -4.68
CA LEU A 264 -12.15 -14.16 -4.36
C LEU A 264 -12.32 -15.67 -4.18
N ASP A 265 -11.69 -16.48 -5.03
CA ASP A 265 -11.71 -17.93 -4.93
C ASP A 265 -11.03 -18.39 -3.62
N GLU A 266 -9.87 -17.84 -3.28
CA GLU A 266 -9.16 -18.15 -2.04
C GLU A 266 -9.97 -17.77 -0.79
N LEU A 267 -10.75 -16.68 -0.84
CA LEU A 267 -11.66 -16.31 0.25
C LEU A 267 -12.78 -17.34 0.44
N VAL A 268 -13.36 -17.85 -0.65
CA VAL A 268 -14.38 -18.90 -0.59
C VAL A 268 -13.77 -20.21 -0.10
N ASP A 269 -12.66 -20.64 -0.70
CA ASP A 269 -11.97 -21.90 -0.36
C ASP A 269 -11.44 -21.90 1.08
N SER A 270 -11.05 -20.74 1.59
CA SER A 270 -10.61 -20.57 2.98
C SER A 270 -11.76 -20.54 3.99
N GLY A 271 -13.02 -20.45 3.54
CA GLY A 271 -14.20 -20.30 4.40
C GLY A 271 -14.41 -18.89 4.94
N LEU A 272 -13.72 -17.89 4.37
CA LEU A 272 -13.86 -16.47 4.71
C LEU A 272 -15.02 -15.80 3.95
N ALA A 273 -15.50 -16.45 2.90
CA ALA A 273 -16.68 -16.06 2.17
C ALA A 273 -17.48 -17.31 1.80
N HIS A 274 -18.74 -17.13 1.43
CA HIS A 274 -19.56 -18.20 0.86
C HIS A 274 -20.25 -17.73 -0.41
N LYS A 275 -20.67 -18.70 -1.23
CA LYS A 275 -21.43 -18.41 -2.45
C LYS A 275 -22.88 -18.11 -2.09
N GLY A 276 -23.34 -16.91 -2.42
CA GLY A 276 -24.73 -16.47 -2.29
C GLY A 276 -25.52 -16.65 -3.57
N GLU A 277 -26.64 -15.93 -3.67
CA GLU A 277 -27.46 -15.90 -4.88
C GLU A 277 -26.64 -15.43 -6.09
N ARG A 278 -26.95 -16.00 -7.27
CA ARG A 278 -26.30 -15.65 -8.54
C ARG A 278 -24.76 -15.75 -8.51
N ASP A 279 -24.23 -16.70 -7.72
CA ASP A 279 -22.79 -16.95 -7.57
C ASP A 279 -22.00 -15.72 -7.05
N GLN A 280 -22.65 -14.88 -6.22
CA GLN A 280 -21.96 -13.81 -5.49
C GLN A 280 -21.09 -14.36 -4.37
N VAL A 281 -19.96 -13.70 -4.11
CA VAL A 281 -19.08 -13.96 -2.97
C VAL A 281 -19.55 -13.08 -1.81
N VAL A 282 -20.15 -13.69 -0.80
CA VAL A 282 -20.73 -13.01 0.36
C VAL A 282 -19.71 -13.02 1.50
N LEU A 283 -19.35 -11.83 2.00
CA LEU A 283 -18.36 -11.63 3.06
C LEU A 283 -19.02 -11.03 4.31
N SER A 284 -18.56 -11.47 5.48
CA SER A 284 -18.95 -10.86 6.76
C SER A 284 -18.18 -9.56 7.04
N ASP A 285 -18.69 -8.77 7.98
CA ASP A 285 -18.05 -7.53 8.40
C ASP A 285 -16.66 -7.77 9.00
N ASP A 286 -16.46 -8.90 9.70
CA ASP A 286 -15.15 -9.25 10.26
C ASP A 286 -14.08 -9.46 9.17
N VAL A 287 -14.49 -9.90 7.98
CA VAL A 287 -13.60 -10.11 6.82
C VAL A 287 -13.36 -8.79 6.09
N THR A 288 -14.40 -7.97 5.89
CA THR A 288 -14.24 -6.65 5.27
C THR A 288 -13.55 -5.63 6.19
N GLU A 289 -13.51 -5.91 7.50
CA GLU A 289 -12.60 -5.26 8.46
C GLU A 289 -11.18 -5.84 8.44
N ARG A 290 -10.82 -6.72 7.50
CA ARG A 290 -9.42 -7.16 7.31
C ARG A 290 -8.94 -7.05 5.88
N LEU A 291 -9.85 -6.91 4.93
CA LEU A 291 -9.52 -6.99 3.51
C LEU A 291 -10.24 -5.91 2.71
N THR A 292 -9.50 -5.27 1.81
CA THR A 292 -10.07 -4.44 0.74
C THR A 292 -9.29 -4.64 -0.56
N ILE A 293 -9.93 -4.39 -1.70
CA ILE A 293 -9.29 -4.37 -3.01
C ILE A 293 -9.20 -2.91 -3.48
N GLY A 294 -7.99 -2.43 -3.72
CA GLY A 294 -7.73 -1.08 -4.18
C GLY A 294 -7.47 -1.03 -5.69
N GLN A 295 -8.12 -0.09 -6.37
CA GLN A 295 -7.91 0.18 -7.79
C GLN A 295 -7.66 1.67 -8.01
N LEU A 296 -6.84 2.03 -8.98
CA LEU A 296 -6.62 3.41 -9.36
C LEU A 296 -7.88 3.94 -10.05
N TYR A 297 -8.25 5.17 -9.71
CA TYR A 297 -9.38 5.82 -10.37
C TYR A 297 -9.08 6.08 -11.85
N GLY A 298 -10.05 5.77 -12.72
CA GLY A 298 -9.89 5.88 -14.16
C GLY A 298 -9.12 4.73 -14.81
N MET A 299 -8.95 3.60 -14.12
CA MET A 299 -8.34 2.38 -14.65
C MET A 299 -9.23 1.17 -14.38
N SER A 300 -9.45 0.37 -15.42
CA SER A 300 -10.17 -0.91 -15.44
C SER A 300 -11.53 -0.86 -14.73
N ASP A 301 -12.34 0.17 -15.00
CA ASP A 301 -13.66 0.31 -14.37
C ASP A 301 -14.61 -0.86 -14.70
N ASP A 302 -14.39 -1.56 -15.81
CA ASP A 302 -15.05 -2.84 -16.11
C ASP A 302 -14.82 -3.89 -15.02
N LEU A 303 -13.57 -4.04 -14.60
CA LEU A 303 -13.21 -4.95 -13.51
C LEU A 303 -13.80 -4.46 -12.19
N THR A 304 -13.76 -3.16 -11.91
CA THR A 304 -14.40 -2.60 -10.71
C THR A 304 -15.88 -2.96 -10.65
N ASN A 305 -16.62 -2.68 -11.72
CA ASN A 305 -18.06 -2.95 -11.79
C ASN A 305 -18.33 -4.45 -11.66
N HIS A 306 -17.52 -5.29 -12.32
CA HIS A 306 -17.61 -6.74 -12.16
C HIS A 306 -17.43 -7.17 -10.70
N LEU A 307 -16.41 -6.68 -10.00
CA LEU A 307 -16.14 -7.03 -8.60
C LEU A 307 -17.25 -6.55 -7.66
N VAL A 308 -17.78 -5.34 -7.88
CA VAL A 308 -18.92 -4.81 -7.11
C VAL A 308 -20.17 -5.68 -7.29
N HIS A 309 -20.43 -6.18 -8.51
CA HIS A 309 -21.54 -7.10 -8.74
C HIS A 309 -21.29 -8.53 -8.23
N LYS A 310 -20.02 -8.96 -8.23
CA LYS A 310 -19.60 -10.30 -7.82
C LYS A 310 -19.50 -10.45 -6.31
N THR A 311 -19.45 -9.37 -5.55
CA THR A 311 -19.28 -9.38 -4.09
C THR A 311 -20.50 -8.80 -3.38
N SER A 312 -20.81 -9.34 -2.20
CA SER A 312 -21.89 -8.85 -1.34
C SER A 312 -21.37 -8.73 0.10
N SER A 313 -21.50 -7.54 0.69
CA SER A 313 -21.10 -7.23 2.06
C SER A 313 -21.74 -5.92 2.52
N ASN A 314 -21.81 -5.66 3.83
CA ASN A 314 -22.43 -4.43 4.36
C ASN A 314 -21.57 -3.19 4.11
N THR A 315 -20.28 -3.36 3.80
CA THR A 315 -19.32 -2.28 3.55
C THR A 315 -18.60 -2.47 2.22
N PRO A 316 -18.32 -1.42 1.45
CA PRO A 316 -17.64 -1.54 0.17
C PRO A 316 -16.30 -2.29 0.28
N LEU A 317 -16.18 -3.42 -0.43
CA LEU A 317 -14.94 -4.19 -0.51
C LEU A 317 -13.91 -3.53 -1.43
N ILE A 318 -14.38 -2.80 -2.44
CA ILE A 318 -13.54 -2.21 -3.50
C ILE A 318 -13.45 -0.70 -3.29
N ILE A 319 -12.22 -0.18 -3.24
CA ILE A 319 -11.94 1.24 -3.11
C ILE A 319 -11.17 1.78 -4.31
N LYS A 320 -11.34 3.09 -4.58
CA LYS A 320 -10.62 3.80 -5.64
C LYS A 320 -9.55 4.73 -5.05
N TYR A 321 -8.31 4.54 -5.47
CA TYR A 321 -7.18 5.43 -5.19
C TYR A 321 -7.27 6.64 -6.12
N VAL A 322 -7.50 7.81 -5.53
CA VAL A 322 -7.69 9.07 -6.23
C VAL A 322 -6.56 10.04 -5.88
N PRO A 323 -5.74 10.49 -6.84
CA PRO A 323 -4.80 11.58 -6.59
C PRO A 323 -5.57 12.88 -6.37
N TYR A 324 -5.17 13.65 -5.36
CA TYR A 324 -5.78 14.94 -5.03
C TYR A 324 -4.68 15.97 -4.80
N GLY A 325 -4.74 17.09 -5.52
CA GLY A 325 -3.75 18.16 -5.46
C GLY A 325 -3.82 19.08 -6.67
N ALA A 326 -2.97 20.11 -6.71
CA ALA A 326 -2.84 20.95 -7.90
C ALA A 326 -2.26 20.13 -9.07
N LEU A 327 -2.61 20.49 -10.31
CA LEU A 327 -2.17 19.73 -11.48
C LEU A 327 -0.64 19.53 -11.53
N SER A 328 0.12 20.59 -11.26
CA SER A 328 1.59 20.56 -11.20
C SER A 328 2.14 19.56 -10.20
N GLU A 329 1.49 19.39 -9.05
CA GLU A 329 1.89 18.46 -7.98
C GLU A 329 1.60 17.00 -8.35
N VAL A 330 0.53 16.75 -9.12
CA VAL A 330 0.13 15.40 -9.52
C VAL A 330 0.74 14.95 -10.85
N MET A 331 1.41 15.82 -11.62
CA MET A 331 2.02 15.48 -12.91
C MET A 331 2.95 14.25 -12.85
N PRO A 332 3.86 14.08 -11.86
CA PRO A 332 4.69 12.89 -11.78
C PRO A 332 3.88 11.59 -11.59
N TYR A 333 2.76 11.67 -10.85
CA TYR A 333 1.82 10.56 -10.72
C TYR A 333 1.15 10.25 -12.07
N LEU A 334 0.61 11.27 -12.74
CA LEU A 334 -0.07 11.12 -14.04
C LEU A 334 0.86 10.53 -15.11
N SER A 335 2.12 10.93 -15.15
CA SER A 335 3.11 10.37 -16.09
C SER A 335 3.34 8.87 -15.87
N ARG A 336 3.44 8.42 -14.61
CA ARG A 336 3.58 6.99 -14.31
C ARG A 336 2.34 6.20 -14.72
N ARG A 337 1.14 6.77 -14.51
CA ARG A 337 -0.12 6.17 -14.94
C ARG A 337 -0.21 6.06 -16.47
N ALA A 338 0.27 7.04 -17.22
CA ALA A 338 0.31 6.96 -18.68
C ALA A 338 1.20 5.80 -19.18
N ILE A 339 2.36 5.58 -18.54
CA ILE A 339 3.27 4.47 -18.86
C ILE A 339 2.64 3.13 -18.48
N GLU A 340 2.07 3.02 -17.28
CA GLU A 340 1.40 1.80 -16.80
C GLU A 340 0.19 1.46 -17.67
N ASN A 341 -0.64 2.43 -18.04
CA ASN A 341 -1.76 2.22 -18.95
C ASN A 341 -1.30 1.67 -20.29
N LYS A 342 -0.13 2.08 -20.80
CA LYS A 342 0.42 1.52 -22.02
C LYS A 342 0.81 0.04 -21.88
N SER A 343 1.29 -0.38 -20.69
CA SER A 343 1.70 -1.78 -20.45
C SER A 343 0.55 -2.68 -19.95
N VAL A 344 -0.44 -2.12 -19.27
CA VAL A 344 -1.62 -2.82 -18.73
C VAL A 344 -2.75 -2.93 -19.77
N LEU A 345 -2.93 -1.91 -20.62
CA LEU A 345 -4.00 -1.86 -21.62
C LEU A 345 -3.56 -2.34 -23.01
N GLY A 346 -2.48 -3.12 -23.09
CA GLY A 346 -1.83 -3.56 -24.33
C GLY A 346 -2.74 -4.25 -25.36
N ASP A 347 -3.92 -4.73 -24.96
CA ASP A 347 -4.90 -5.38 -25.83
C ASP A 347 -6.24 -4.61 -25.90
N GLY A 348 -6.24 -3.38 -26.44
CA GLY A 348 -7.48 -2.66 -26.76
C GLY A 348 -8.27 -2.08 -25.58
N GLY A 349 -7.88 -2.36 -24.33
CA GLY A 349 -8.52 -1.81 -23.12
C GLY A 349 -8.54 -0.27 -23.07
N ALA A 350 -7.49 0.37 -23.59
CA ALA A 350 -7.39 1.83 -23.67
C ALA A 350 -8.41 2.47 -24.64
N VAL A 351 -8.92 1.71 -25.60
CA VAL A 351 -9.96 2.16 -26.52
C VAL A 351 -11.34 2.05 -25.86
N VAL A 352 -11.56 0.99 -25.09
CA VAL A 352 -12.80 0.76 -24.32
C VAL A 352 -12.96 1.83 -23.22
N GLU A 353 -11.89 2.11 -22.46
CA GLU A 353 -11.90 3.17 -21.45
C GLU A 353 -12.16 4.55 -22.06
N ARG A 354 -11.51 4.90 -23.17
CA ARG A 354 -11.74 6.18 -23.86
C ARG A 354 -13.18 6.32 -24.34
N ARG A 355 -13.79 5.26 -24.87
CA ARG A 355 -15.21 5.26 -25.25
C ARG A 355 -16.13 5.52 -24.06
N ARG A 356 -15.85 4.91 -22.91
CA ARG A 356 -16.65 5.10 -21.70
C ARG A 356 -16.49 6.47 -21.07
N ALA A 357 -15.26 6.95 -20.94
CA ALA A 357 -15.01 8.32 -20.49
C ALA A 357 -15.75 9.32 -21.38
N GLY A 358 -15.72 9.12 -22.71
CA GLY A 358 -16.49 9.91 -23.67
C GLY A 358 -18.02 9.80 -23.47
N ALA A 359 -18.53 8.59 -23.20
CA ALA A 359 -19.96 8.36 -22.93
C ALA A 359 -20.42 9.01 -21.62
N GLU A 360 -19.64 8.92 -20.56
CA GLU A 360 -19.93 9.53 -19.26
C GLU A 360 -19.82 11.06 -19.32
N ILE A 361 -18.80 11.60 -20.01
CA ILE A 361 -18.71 13.04 -20.29
C ILE A 361 -19.93 13.51 -21.08
N ARG A 362 -20.33 12.76 -22.12
CA ARG A 362 -21.54 13.08 -22.90
C ARG A 362 -22.79 13.03 -22.03
N LYS A 363 -22.92 12.03 -21.15
CA LYS A 363 -24.03 11.92 -20.20
C LYS A 363 -24.06 13.09 -19.22
N ARG A 364 -22.91 13.55 -18.71
CA ARG A 364 -22.85 14.70 -17.79
C ARG A 364 -23.10 16.03 -18.49
N LEU A 365 -22.64 16.19 -19.73
CA LEU A 365 -22.82 17.43 -20.50
C LEU A 365 -24.22 17.55 -21.13
N PHE A 366 -24.83 16.43 -21.52
CA PHE A 366 -26.07 16.43 -22.31
C PHE A 366 -27.22 15.63 -21.69
N GLY A 367 -26.98 14.83 -20.65
CA GLY A 367 -27.98 14.00 -19.98
C GLY A 367 -28.62 14.63 -18.74
N GLY A 368 -28.22 15.85 -18.36
CA GLY A 368 -28.72 16.55 -17.16
C GLY A 368 -30.05 17.30 -17.33
N TRP A 369 -30.76 17.17 -18.46
CA TRP A 369 -31.98 17.96 -18.72
C TRP A 369 -33.29 17.15 -18.76
N PHE A 370 -33.25 15.82 -18.69
CA PHE A 370 -34.46 14.99 -18.68
C PHE A 370 -34.30 13.76 -17.76
N ALA A 371 -34.41 13.99 -16.46
CA ALA A 371 -34.83 12.98 -15.50
C ALA A 371 -35.44 13.69 -14.28
N LYS A 372 -36.76 13.85 -14.30
CA LYS A 372 -37.60 14.04 -13.12
C LYS A 372 -38.05 12.67 -12.64
#